data_AF-A0AB35FY27-F1
#
_entry.id   AF-A0AB35FY27-F1
#
_cell.length_a   1.000
_cell.length_b   1.000
_cell.length_c   1.000
_cell.angle_alpha   90.00
_cell.angle_beta   90.00
_cell.angle_gamma   90.00
#
_symmetry.space_group_name_H-M   'P 1'
#
loop_
_entity.id
_entity.type
_entity.pdbx_description
1 polymer ?
#
loop_
_entity_poly.entity_id
_entity_poly.type
_entity_poly.pdbx_seq_one_letter_code
_entity_poly.pdbx_strand_id
1 'polypeptide(L)'
;MSDSNVKYGIFEKHSWKDVLWNIGNRTAGFTRRYYFYQEHDGERTLLSKKALLTLLSTNEDMKNYISKDERYKQYISPDNIVMSENGEFFAGLINMDYIKKIVNYLNSRVESNK
;
A
#
# COMPACT_ATOMS: atom_id res chain seq x y z
N MET A 1 -25.55 -10.32 14.59
CA MET A 1 -24.73 -10.76 13.45
C MET A 1 -23.73 -9.66 13.18
N SER A 2 -22.50 -9.77 13.69
CA SER A 2 -21.43 -8.79 13.39
C SER A 2 -20.77 -9.22 12.09
N ASP A 3 -21.38 -8.85 10.96
CA ASP A 3 -20.64 -8.81 9.71
C ASP A 3 -19.49 -7.84 9.93
N SER A 4 -18.27 -8.36 10.08
CA SER A 4 -17.09 -7.51 10.15
C SER A 4 -17.03 -6.74 8.82
N ASN A 5 -17.42 -5.47 8.85
CA ASN A 5 -17.37 -4.54 7.71
C ASN A 5 -15.92 -4.10 7.44
N VAL A 6 -14.96 -4.99 7.66
CA VAL A 6 -13.55 -4.70 7.45
C VAL A 6 -13.26 -4.77 5.97
N LYS A 7 -12.73 -3.68 5.42
CA LYS A 7 -12.23 -3.63 4.04
C LYS A 7 -10.83 -3.05 4.01
N TYR A 8 -10.02 -3.52 3.08
CA TYR A 8 -8.67 -3.03 2.85
C TYR A 8 -8.55 -2.38 1.49
N GLY A 9 -7.70 -1.36 1.39
CA GLY A 9 -7.43 -0.68 0.15
C GLY A 9 -6.23 0.25 0.23
N ILE A 10 -6.06 1.08 -0.80
CA ILE A 10 -5.06 2.14 -0.86
C ILE A 10 -5.70 3.50 -1.11
N PHE A 11 -5.10 4.57 -0.61
CA PHE A 11 -5.47 5.93 -1.03
C PHE A 11 -4.23 6.73 -1.44
N GLU A 12 -4.43 7.62 -2.39
CA GLU A 12 -3.41 8.52 -2.92
C GLU A 12 -3.37 9.81 -2.11
N LYS A 13 -2.19 10.16 -1.58
CA LYS A 13 -1.99 11.45 -0.94
C LYS A 13 -1.61 12.48 -2.00
N HIS A 14 -2.57 13.32 -2.35
CA HIS A 14 -2.34 14.46 -3.24
C HIS A 14 -1.73 15.62 -2.44
N SER A 15 -0.42 15.81 -2.52
CA SER A 15 0.24 17.04 -2.04
C SER A 15 0.46 17.98 -3.21
N TRP A 16 0.10 19.27 -3.06
CA TRP A 16 0.34 20.28 -4.12
C TRP A 16 1.83 20.42 -4.50
N LYS A 17 2.75 20.06 -3.59
CA LYS A 17 4.19 19.99 -3.89
C LYS A 17 4.54 18.86 -4.87
N ASP A 18 3.84 17.72 -4.76
CA ASP A 18 4.02 16.58 -5.67
C ASP A 18 3.46 16.91 -7.08
N VAL A 19 2.38 17.72 -7.14
CA VAL A 19 1.82 18.23 -8.41
C VAL A 19 2.80 19.17 -9.12
N LEU A 20 3.40 20.12 -8.39
CA LEU A 20 4.39 21.05 -8.96
C LEU A 20 5.67 20.34 -9.43
N TRP A 21 6.12 19.32 -8.71
CA TRP A 21 7.25 18.49 -9.10
C TRP A 21 6.98 17.71 -10.40
N ASN A 22 5.77 17.16 -10.56
CA ASN A 22 5.35 16.43 -11.75
C ASN A 22 5.26 17.30 -13.02
N ILE A 23 5.06 18.62 -12.88
CA ILE A 23 5.07 19.55 -14.02
C ILE A 23 6.49 19.75 -14.58
N GLY A 24 7.50 19.78 -13.71
CA GLY A 24 8.91 19.90 -14.11
C GLY A 24 9.54 18.59 -14.62
N ASN A 25 9.03 17.44 -14.17
CA ASN A 25 9.53 16.10 -14.50
C ASN A 25 8.60 15.32 -15.45
N ARG A 26 8.10 15.98 -16.50
CA ARG A 26 7.16 15.37 -17.47
C ARG A 26 7.71 14.14 -18.23
N THR A 27 8.98 13.79 -18.02
CA THR A 27 9.68 12.62 -18.59
C THR A 27 10.01 11.52 -17.57
N ALA A 28 9.88 11.76 -16.26
CA ALA A 28 10.12 10.75 -15.22
C ALA A 28 8.78 10.29 -14.63
N GLY A 29 8.41 9.04 -14.93
CA GLY A 29 7.06 8.50 -14.78
C GLY A 29 6.35 8.82 -13.46
N PHE A 30 5.05 9.11 -13.59
CA PHE A 30 4.04 9.35 -12.56
C PHE A 30 4.27 8.56 -11.25
N THR A 31 5.09 9.12 -10.38
CA THR A 31 5.41 8.53 -9.08
C THR A 31 4.46 9.14 -8.06
N ARG A 32 3.44 8.38 -7.68
CA ARG A 32 2.38 8.82 -6.77
C ARG A 32 2.59 8.20 -5.40
N ARG A 33 2.18 8.94 -4.37
CA ARG A 33 2.37 8.57 -2.96
C ARG A 33 1.08 7.95 -2.42
N TYR A 34 1.21 6.79 -1.81
CA TYR A 34 0.08 5.99 -1.33
C TYR A 34 0.29 5.51 0.11
N TYR A 35 -0.81 5.08 0.71
CA TYR A 35 -0.83 4.32 1.96
C TYR A 35 -1.88 3.22 1.86
N PHE A 36 -1.66 2.13 2.59
CA PHE A 36 -2.68 1.13 2.83
C PHE A 36 -3.61 1.61 3.95
N TYR A 37 -4.89 1.26 3.86
CA TYR A 37 -5.87 1.50 4.91
C TYR A 37 -6.67 0.26 5.21
N GLN A 38 -7.18 0.22 6.44
CA GLN A 38 -8.27 -0.63 6.88
C GLN A 38 -9.48 0.26 7.14
N GLU A 39 -10.62 -0.07 6.55
CA GLU A 39 -11.90 0.57 6.80
C GLU A 39 -12.74 -0.37 7.67
N HIS A 40 -13.27 0.15 8.77
CA HIS A 40 -14.19 -0.57 9.66
C HIS A 40 -15.37 0.34 9.95
N ASP A 41 -16.60 -0.09 9.63
CA ASP A 41 -17.83 0.69 9.81
C ASP A 41 -17.77 2.11 9.22
N GLY A 42 -17.06 2.28 8.10
CA GLY A 42 -16.89 3.55 7.39
C GLY A 42 -15.73 4.42 7.91
N GLU A 43 -15.09 4.05 9.02
CA GLU A 43 -13.90 4.73 9.52
C GLU A 43 -12.62 4.12 8.92
N ARG A 44 -11.78 4.97 8.32
CA ARG A 44 -10.52 4.56 7.69
C ARG A 44 -9.34 4.81 8.62
N THR A 45 -8.60 3.74 8.89
CA THR A 45 -7.35 3.77 9.66
C THR A 45 -6.18 3.41 8.76
N LEU A 46 -5.10 4.20 8.84
CA LEU A 46 -3.87 3.96 8.09
C LEU A 46 -3.11 2.76 8.64
N LEU A 47 -2.64 1.90 7.75
CA LEU A 47 -1.80 0.76 8.14
C LEU A 47 -0.33 1.17 8.11
N SER A 48 0.31 1.08 9.27
CA SER A 48 1.77 1.12 9.37
C SER A 48 2.39 -0.10 8.68
N LYS A 49 3.68 -0.02 8.34
CA LYS A 49 4.39 -1.16 7.75
C LYS A 49 4.33 -2.40 8.65
N LYS A 50 4.54 -2.21 9.95
CA LYS A 50 4.44 -3.28 10.94
C LYS A 50 3.04 -3.90 10.96
N ALA A 51 1.98 -3.07 10.99
CA ALA A 51 0.61 -3.57 10.98
C ALA A 51 0.29 -4.38 9.71
N LEU A 52 0.70 -3.87 8.54
CA LEU A 52 0.55 -4.58 7.27
C LEU A 52 1.28 -5.92 7.27
N LEU A 53 2.55 -5.95 7.69
CA LEU A 53 3.34 -7.18 7.78
C LEU A 53 2.74 -8.20 8.75
N THR A 54 2.11 -7.75 9.83
CA THR A 54 1.37 -8.63 10.75
C THR A 54 0.14 -9.24 10.08
N LEU A 55 -0.63 -8.47 9.30
CA LEU A 55 -1.78 -9.00 8.55
C LEU A 55 -1.35 -10.03 7.49
N LEU A 56 -0.18 -9.83 6.89
CA LEU A 56 0.41 -10.73 5.90
C LEU A 56 1.24 -11.87 6.52
N SER A 57 1.31 -11.98 7.85
CA SER A 57 2.16 -12.95 8.58
C SER A 57 2.05 -14.40 8.10
N THR A 58 0.87 -14.78 7.62
CA THR A 58 0.49 -16.12 7.19
C THR A 58 0.71 -16.40 5.70
N ASN A 59 1.14 -15.40 4.92
CA ASN A 59 1.45 -15.52 3.51
C ASN A 59 2.81 -14.88 3.23
N GLU A 60 3.85 -15.72 3.16
CA GLU A 60 5.24 -15.27 2.98
C GLU A 60 5.47 -14.58 1.63
N ASP A 61 4.79 -15.02 0.56
CA ASP A 61 4.89 -14.39 -0.76
C ASP A 61 4.40 -12.94 -0.72
N MET A 62 3.25 -12.69 -0.08
CA MET A 62 2.71 -11.33 0.07
C MET A 62 3.61 -10.45 0.96
N LYS A 63 4.26 -11.02 1.97
CA LYS A 63 5.26 -10.29 2.78
C LYS A 63 6.48 -9.92 1.95
N ASN A 64 6.92 -10.79 1.05
CA ASN A 64 8.09 -10.54 0.20
C ASN A 64 7.85 -9.44 -0.83
N TYR A 65 6.58 -9.10 -1.13
CA TYR A 65 6.25 -7.90 -1.91
C TYR A 65 6.49 -6.60 -1.16
N ILE A 66 6.69 -6.60 0.16
CA ILE A 66 7.05 -5.40 0.94
C ILE A 66 8.57 -5.41 1.17
N SER A 67 9.25 -4.36 0.70
CA SER A 67 10.69 -4.23 0.89
C SER A 67 11.06 -4.15 2.37
N LYS A 68 12.12 -4.88 2.73
CA LYS A 68 12.78 -4.77 4.05
C LYS A 68 13.74 -3.58 4.11
N ASP A 69 14.19 -3.08 2.95
CA ASP A 69 15.17 -2.00 2.88
C ASP A 69 14.49 -0.63 2.75
N GLU A 70 14.66 0.21 3.78
CA GLU A 70 14.09 1.56 3.87
C GLU A 70 14.99 2.65 3.29
N ARG A 71 16.19 2.32 2.80
CA ARG A 71 17.20 3.32 2.42
C ARG A 71 16.78 4.22 1.25
N TYR A 72 15.76 3.81 0.48
CA TYR A 72 15.28 4.53 -0.69
C TYR A 72 13.74 4.69 -0.70
N LYS A 73 13.19 5.35 0.33
CA LYS A 73 11.73 5.52 0.53
C LYS A 73 10.96 6.14 -0.64
N GLN A 74 11.63 6.79 -1.58
CA GLN A 74 11.03 7.46 -2.75
C GLN A 74 11.30 6.72 -4.07
N TYR A 75 11.94 5.55 -4.03
CA TYR A 75 12.23 4.73 -5.20
C TYR A 75 11.09 3.76 -5.48
N ILE A 76 10.61 3.73 -6.73
CA ILE A 76 9.69 2.69 -7.19
C ILE A 76 10.54 1.50 -7.63
N SER A 77 10.54 0.46 -6.80
CA SER A 77 11.17 -0.80 -7.14
C SER A 77 10.29 -1.59 -8.11
N PRO A 78 10.87 -2.20 -9.17
CA PRO A 78 10.14 -3.12 -10.04
C PRO A 78 9.80 -4.44 -9.34
N ASP A 79 10.51 -4.79 -8.26
CA ASP A 79 10.43 -6.12 -7.64
C ASP A 79 9.62 -6.12 -6.34
N ASN A 80 9.34 -4.95 -5.76
CA ASN A 80 8.62 -4.83 -4.48
C ASN A 80 8.04 -3.42 -4.24
N ILE A 81 7.35 -3.28 -3.12
CA ILE A 81 6.80 -2.03 -2.60
C ILE A 81 7.74 -1.54 -1.49
N VAL A 82 8.43 -0.43 -1.76
CA VAL A 82 9.28 0.23 -0.75
C VAL A 82 8.39 1.09 0.14
N MET A 83 8.14 0.60 1.35
CA MET A 83 7.26 1.21 2.34
C MET A 83 8.07 1.66 3.55
N SER A 84 7.78 2.86 4.02
CA SER A 84 8.32 3.41 5.26
C SER A 84 7.55 2.91 6.48
N GLU A 85 8.16 2.97 7.67
CA GLU A 85 7.53 2.53 8.92
C GLU A 85 6.11 3.07 9.18
N ASN A 86 5.82 4.34 8.83
CA ASN A 86 4.49 4.94 9.00
C ASN A 86 3.46 4.49 7.94
N GLY A 87 3.90 3.69 6.97
CA GLY A 87 3.09 3.10 5.92
C GLY A 87 3.00 3.88 4.62
N GLU A 88 3.76 4.97 4.48
CA GLU A 88 3.89 5.67 3.21
C GLU A 88 4.75 4.86 2.24
N PHE A 89 4.28 4.72 1.00
CA PHE A 89 5.05 4.14 -0.11
C PHE A 89 4.76 4.86 -1.42
N PHE A 90 5.65 4.68 -2.40
CA PHE A 90 5.49 5.20 -3.74
C PHE A 90 5.15 4.07 -4.70
N ALA A 91 4.19 4.33 -5.58
CA ALA A 91 3.77 3.36 -6.57
C ALA A 91 3.63 3.98 -7.95
N GLY A 92 3.85 3.12 -8.94
CA GLY A 92 3.67 3.40 -10.35
C GLY A 92 3.20 2.13 -11.06
N LEU A 93 3.07 2.18 -12.39
CA LEU A 93 2.51 1.07 -13.16
C LEU A 93 3.21 -0.28 -12.91
N ILE A 94 4.53 -0.26 -12.68
CA ILE A 94 5.36 -1.46 -12.52
C ILE A 94 5.07 -2.26 -11.25
N ASN A 95 4.60 -1.63 -10.16
CA ASN A 95 4.37 -2.31 -8.88
C ASN A 95 2.89 -2.35 -8.46
N MET A 96 1.97 -1.83 -9.30
CA MET A 96 0.52 -1.88 -9.05
C MET A 96 -0.05 -3.29 -8.97
N ASP A 97 0.54 -4.26 -9.66
CA ASP A 97 0.11 -5.65 -9.57
C ASP A 97 0.31 -6.23 -8.16
N TYR A 98 1.47 -5.96 -7.54
CA TYR A 98 1.75 -6.38 -6.15
C TYR A 98 0.76 -5.76 -5.17
N ILE A 99 0.43 -4.48 -5.34
CA ILE A 99 -0.53 -3.78 -4.51
C ILE A 99 -1.92 -4.44 -4.62
N LYS A 100 -2.37 -4.73 -5.84
CA LYS A 100 -3.65 -5.42 -6.08
C LYS A 100 -3.68 -6.80 -5.42
N LYS A 101 -2.60 -7.58 -5.55
CA LYS A 101 -2.49 -8.90 -4.92
C LYS A 101 -2.60 -8.83 -3.40
N ILE A 102 -1.91 -7.89 -2.76
CA ILE A 102 -1.98 -7.67 -1.32
C ILE A 102 -3.41 -7.30 -0.89
N VAL A 103 -4.03 -6.31 -1.55
CA VAL A 103 -5.39 -5.85 -1.21
C VAL A 103 -6.41 -6.98 -1.38
N ASN A 104 -6.34 -7.74 -2.48
CA ASN A 104 -7.23 -8.85 -2.74
C ASN A 104 -7.08 -9.95 -1.68
N TYR A 105 -5.84 -10.30 -1.31
CA TYR A 105 -5.57 -11.30 -0.27
C TYR A 105 -6.13 -10.87 1.09
N LEU A 106 -5.95 -9.61 1.48
CA LEU A 106 -6.46 -9.09 2.74
C LEU A 106 -7.99 -9.13 2.78
N ASN A 107 -8.65 -8.74 1.70
CA ASN A 107 -10.12 -8.75 1.61
C ASN A 107 -10.69 -10.18 1.55
N SER A 108 -10.08 -11.10 0.79
CA SER A 108 -10.53 -12.50 0.75
C SER A 108 -10.42 -13.20 2.10
N ARG A 109 -9.45 -12.81 2.93
CA ARG A 109 -9.32 -13.30 4.30
C ARG A 109 -10.47 -12.83 5.21
N VAL A 110 -10.95 -11.60 5.04
CA VAL A 110 -12.11 -11.13 5.79
C VAL A 110 -13.34 -11.92 5.39
N GLU A 111 -13.55 -12.14 4.10
CA GLU A 111 -14.68 -12.92 3.58
C GLU A 111 -14.64 -14.38 4.04
N SER A 112 -13.47 -15.02 4.06
CA SER A 112 -13.32 -16.42 4.49
C SER A 112 -13.49 -16.63 6.01
N ASN A 113 -13.39 -15.55 6.80
CA ASN A 113 -13.55 -15.58 8.25
C ASN A 113 -14.96 -15.18 8.71
N LYS A 114 -15.91 -14.98 7.77
CA LYS A 114 -17.34 -14.80 8.05
C LYS A 114 -18.06 -16.14 8.07
#